data_AF-A0A4P6K4Q0-F1
#
_entry.id   AF-A0A4P6K4Q0-F1
#
_cell.length_a   1.000
_cell.length_b   1.000
_cell.length_c   1.000
_cell.angle_alpha   90.00
_cell.angle_beta   90.00
_cell.angle_gamma   90.00
#
_symmetry.space_group_name_H-M   'P 1'
#
loop_
_entity.id
_entity.type
_entity.pdbx_description
1 polymer ?
#
loop_
_entity_poly.entity_id
_entity_poly.type
_entity_poly.pdbx_seq_one_letter_code
_entity_poly.pdbx_strand_id
1 'polypeptide(L)'
;MSSINPLVQVAQQMLLGGAVKQNHALEHATIVLLSKKFPDVRLSGISFAAGFFVFGDVPTEAILPTAQEALQLLRTTHPDLAVHERCGTNLAVAGMLTGLSAMAVAKMRRPYSTANNVILASTAALVLSRPLGLLVQRYVTTQTPNSSMQILKVTPRSVLGAPAHFVSTDNPDAAGLFS
;
A
#
# COMPACT_ATOMS: atom_id res chain seq x y z
N MET A 1 -9.29 20.82 8.42
CA MET A 1 -9.86 19.89 9.42
C MET A 1 -10.36 18.71 8.61
N SER A 2 -9.90 17.49 8.86
CA SER A 2 -10.33 16.33 8.06
C SER A 2 -11.86 16.20 8.15
N SER A 3 -12.51 16.17 7.00
CA SER A 3 -13.97 16.03 6.83
C SER A 3 -14.50 14.67 7.32
N ILE A 4 -13.60 13.72 7.61
CA ILE A 4 -13.93 12.32 7.91
C ILE A 4 -13.92 12.08 9.42
N ASN A 5 -15.09 11.74 9.97
CA ASN A 5 -15.29 11.34 11.37
C ASN A 5 -14.35 10.16 11.74
N PRO A 6 -13.73 10.14 12.95
CA PRO A 6 -12.85 9.06 13.41
C PRO A 6 -13.41 7.65 13.20
N LEU A 7 -14.71 7.43 13.44
CA LEU A 7 -15.36 6.14 13.23
C LEU A 7 -15.36 5.73 11.75
N VAL A 8 -15.59 6.68 10.86
CA VAL A 8 -15.57 6.46 9.41
C VAL A 8 -14.14 6.16 8.95
N GLN A 9 -13.12 6.82 9.49
CA GLN A 9 -11.72 6.51 9.16
C GLN A 9 -11.35 5.07 9.54
N VAL A 10 -11.72 4.63 10.74
CA VAL A 10 -11.46 3.25 11.19
C VAL A 10 -12.18 2.25 10.30
N ALA A 11 -13.44 2.50 9.97
CA ALA A 11 -14.21 1.61 9.10
C ALA A 11 -13.65 1.59 7.66
N GLN A 12 -13.23 2.73 7.11
CA GLN A 12 -12.54 2.77 5.81
C GLN A 12 -11.22 1.99 5.83
N GLN A 13 -10.45 2.05 6.93
CA GLN A 13 -9.22 1.29 7.07
C GLN A 13 -9.49 -0.22 7.12
N MET A 14 -10.47 -0.64 7.92
CA MET A 14 -10.84 -2.06 8.08
C MET A 14 -11.44 -2.65 6.79
N LEU A 15 -12.18 -1.85 6.02
CA LEU A 15 -12.90 -2.29 4.83
C LEU A 15 -12.15 -2.00 3.51
N LEU A 16 -10.94 -1.43 3.57
CA LEU A 16 -10.22 -0.94 2.38
C LEU A 16 -11.11 -0.03 1.51
N GLY A 17 -11.71 0.98 2.16
CA GLY A 17 -12.60 1.95 1.51
C GLY A 17 -11.91 2.75 0.41
N GLY A 18 -12.71 3.42 -0.43
CA GLY A 18 -12.22 4.20 -1.58
C GLY A 18 -11.09 5.17 -1.22
N ALA A 19 -11.23 5.95 -0.14
CA ALA A 19 -10.20 6.89 0.31
C ALA A 19 -8.86 6.20 0.63
N VAL A 20 -8.90 5.05 1.33
CA VAL A 20 -7.69 4.29 1.68
C VAL A 20 -7.01 3.76 0.42
N LYS A 21 -7.78 3.17 -0.50
CA LYS A 21 -7.24 2.62 -1.76
C LYS A 21 -6.62 3.70 -2.65
N GLN A 22 -7.24 4.88 -2.72
CA GLN A 22 -6.72 5.99 -3.51
C GLN A 22 -5.48 6.64 -2.88
N ASN A 23 -5.46 6.82 -1.55
CA ASN A 23 -4.26 7.28 -0.85
C ASN A 23 -3.12 6.26 -0.96
N HIS A 24 -3.42 4.97 -0.95
CA HIS A 24 -2.43 3.89 -1.15
C HIS A 24 -1.80 3.93 -2.54
N ALA A 25 -2.61 4.14 -3.59
CA ALA A 25 -2.06 4.34 -4.93
C ALA A 25 -1.15 5.58 -5.01
N LEU A 26 -1.58 6.69 -4.39
CA LEU A 26 -0.80 7.93 -4.35
C LEU A 26 0.50 7.79 -3.56
N GLU A 27 0.49 7.06 -2.45
CA GLU A 27 1.67 6.74 -1.66
C GLU A 27 2.68 5.94 -2.47
N HIS A 28 2.26 4.85 -3.12
CA HIS A 28 3.12 4.05 -3.99
C HIS A 28 3.80 4.91 -5.06
N ALA A 29 3.01 5.69 -5.81
CA ALA A 29 3.54 6.55 -6.86
C ALA A 29 4.53 7.59 -6.30
N THR A 30 4.21 8.19 -5.15
CA THR A 30 5.08 9.17 -4.48
C THR A 30 6.41 8.54 -4.05
N ILE A 31 6.37 7.35 -3.43
CA ILE A 31 7.57 6.61 -3.00
C ILE A 31 8.44 6.22 -4.20
N VAL A 32 7.84 5.79 -5.31
CA VAL A 32 8.58 5.46 -6.54
C VAL A 32 9.33 6.68 -7.07
N LEU A 33 8.66 7.83 -7.18
CA LEU A 33 9.29 9.04 -7.69
C LEU A 33 10.35 9.60 -6.74
N LEU A 34 10.09 9.57 -5.42
CA LEU A 34 11.09 9.97 -4.43
C LEU A 34 12.31 9.04 -4.45
N SER A 35 12.11 7.72 -4.61
CA SER A 35 13.21 6.75 -4.70
C SER A 35 14.08 6.98 -5.94
N LYS A 36 13.49 7.49 -7.03
CA LYS A 36 14.25 7.91 -8.23
C LYS A 36 15.07 9.18 -7.97
N LYS A 37 14.52 10.14 -7.21
CA LYS A 37 15.19 11.41 -6.88
C LYS A 37 16.28 11.21 -5.82
N PHE A 38 16.08 10.28 -4.89
CA PHE A 38 16.96 10.00 -3.75
C PHE A 38 17.30 8.50 -3.68
N PRO A 39 18.16 7.98 -4.59
CA PRO A 39 18.41 6.54 -4.72
C PRO A 39 19.10 5.92 -3.50
N ASP A 40 19.84 6.71 -2.72
CA ASP A 40 20.55 6.24 -1.52
C ASP A 40 19.65 6.18 -0.28
N VAL A 41 18.42 6.71 -0.36
CA VAL A 41 17.48 6.76 0.76
C VAL A 41 16.52 5.58 0.69
N ARG A 42 16.41 4.85 1.80
CA ARG A 42 15.41 3.79 1.95
C ARG A 42 14.08 4.42 2.34
N LEU A 43 13.11 4.31 1.43
CA LEU A 43 11.77 4.85 1.63
C LEU A 43 10.74 3.75 1.89
N SER A 44 9.75 4.08 2.72
CA SER A 44 8.59 3.23 3.02
C SER A 44 7.37 4.12 3.26
N GLY A 45 6.16 3.61 3.07
CA GLY A 45 4.95 4.35 3.35
C GLY A 45 3.86 3.52 4.01
N ILE A 46 2.93 4.24 4.64
CA ILE A 46 1.72 3.68 5.25
C ILE A 46 0.56 4.61 4.96
N SER A 47 -0.50 4.07 4.36
CA SER A 47 -1.66 4.83 3.89
C SER A 47 -2.88 4.70 4.81
N PHE A 48 -3.63 5.79 4.91
CA PHE A 48 -4.83 5.96 5.73
C PHE A 48 -5.92 6.68 4.91
N ALA A 49 -7.14 6.75 5.44
CA ALA A 49 -8.23 7.50 4.81
C ALA A 49 -7.93 9.00 4.62
N ALA A 50 -7.19 9.61 5.56
CA ALA A 50 -6.91 11.04 5.57
C ALA A 50 -5.58 11.45 4.89
N GLY A 51 -4.85 10.48 4.33
CA GLY A 51 -3.53 10.71 3.76
C GLY A 51 -2.59 9.52 3.96
N PHE A 52 -1.29 9.76 3.89
CA PHE A 52 -0.29 8.72 4.03
C PHE A 52 1.00 9.24 4.65
N PHE A 53 1.77 8.34 5.26
CA PHE A 53 3.13 8.62 5.72
C PHE A 53 4.16 8.24 4.67
N VAL A 54 5.22 9.04 4.61
CA VAL A 54 6.48 8.74 3.95
C VAL A 54 7.55 8.66 5.02
N PHE A 55 8.18 7.51 5.16
CA PHE A 55 9.29 7.26 6.08
C PHE A 55 10.61 7.28 5.31
N GLY A 56 11.60 7.98 5.86
CA GLY A 56 12.94 8.10 5.29
C GLY A 56 13.48 9.52 5.39
N ASP A 57 14.79 9.64 5.25
CA ASP A 57 15.50 10.92 5.38
C ASP A 57 15.50 11.66 4.05
N VAL A 58 14.44 12.42 3.79
CA VAL A 58 14.29 13.26 2.59
C VAL A 58 13.88 14.67 2.97
N PRO A 59 14.28 15.70 2.19
CA PRO A 59 13.81 17.07 2.40
C PRO A 59 12.28 17.13 2.30
N THR A 60 11.62 17.75 3.29
CA THR A 60 10.14 17.86 3.32
C THR A 60 9.63 18.62 2.10
N GLU A 61 10.40 19.59 1.63
CA GLU A 61 10.14 20.46 0.49
C GLU A 61 10.12 19.68 -0.83
N ALA A 62 10.79 18.52 -0.89
CA ALA A 62 10.76 17.66 -2.07
C ALA A 62 9.50 16.78 -2.14
N ILE A 63 8.82 16.54 -1.01
CA ILE A 63 7.70 15.58 -0.93
C ILE A 63 6.45 16.14 -1.60
N LEU A 64 6.05 17.38 -1.27
CA LEU A 64 4.83 17.98 -1.82
C LEU A 64 4.82 18.03 -3.35
N PRO A 65 5.83 18.59 -4.05
CA PRO A 65 5.83 18.62 -5.50
C PRO A 65 5.89 17.21 -6.11
N THR A 66 6.59 16.27 -5.46
CA THR A 66 6.66 14.89 -5.94
C THR A 66 5.33 14.14 -5.79
N ALA A 67 4.59 14.39 -4.70
CA ALA A 67 3.26 13.83 -4.51
C ALA A 67 2.24 14.44 -5.50
N GLN A 68 2.37 15.73 -5.82
CA GLN A 68 1.55 16.37 -6.85
C GLN A 68 1.82 15.78 -8.24
N GLU A 69 3.11 15.59 -8.58
CA GLU A 69 3.54 14.90 -9.80
C GLU A 69 2.99 13.46 -9.85
N ALA A 70 3.11 12.70 -8.77
CA ALA A 70 2.56 11.36 -8.64
C ALA A 70 1.05 11.32 -8.87
N LEU A 71 0.29 12.24 -8.28
CA LEU A 71 -1.15 12.35 -8.46
C LEU A 71 -1.53 12.62 -9.92
N GLN A 72 -0.80 13.51 -10.59
CA GLN A 72 -1.02 13.79 -12.01
C GLN A 72 -0.74 12.56 -12.88
N LEU A 73 0.39 11.88 -12.65
CA LEU A 73 0.77 10.70 -13.43
C LEU A 73 -0.22 9.54 -13.25
N LEU A 74 -0.67 9.28 -12.02
CA LEU A 74 -1.66 8.24 -11.72
C LEU A 74 -2.99 8.45 -12.47
N ARG A 75 -3.43 9.71 -12.59
CA ARG A 75 -4.67 10.08 -13.27
C ARG A 75 -4.56 10.08 -14.80
N THR A 76 -3.35 10.09 -15.35
CA THR A 76 -3.13 10.32 -16.77
C THR A 76 -2.32 9.21 -17.41
N THR A 77 -0.99 9.30 -17.32
CA THR A 77 -0.05 8.58 -18.18
C THR A 77 0.50 7.30 -17.55
N HIS A 78 0.50 7.18 -16.23
CA HIS A 78 1.15 6.06 -15.52
C HIS A 78 0.29 5.52 -14.35
N PRO A 79 -0.89 4.95 -14.62
CA PRO A 79 -1.72 4.33 -13.59
C PRO A 79 -1.08 3.08 -12.97
N ASP A 80 -0.06 2.51 -13.61
CA ASP A 80 0.75 1.41 -13.10
C ASP A 80 1.57 1.77 -11.87
N LEU A 81 1.87 3.07 -11.65
CA LEU A 81 2.51 3.56 -10.42
C LEU A 81 1.67 3.32 -9.16
N ALA A 82 0.40 2.95 -9.31
CA ALA A 82 -0.46 2.56 -8.20
C ALA A 82 -0.02 1.25 -7.54
N VAL A 83 0.83 0.43 -8.19
CA VAL A 83 1.28 -0.86 -7.68
C VAL A 83 2.78 -0.81 -7.38
N HIS A 84 3.20 -1.34 -6.23
CA HIS A 84 4.60 -1.32 -5.82
C HIS A 84 5.12 -2.72 -5.44
N GLU A 85 6.31 -3.08 -5.90
CA GLU A 85 6.89 -4.41 -5.69
C GLU A 85 7.20 -4.71 -4.22
N ARG A 86 7.46 -3.67 -3.41
CA ARG A 86 7.80 -3.79 -1.98
C ARG A 86 6.65 -3.42 -1.04
N CYS A 87 5.40 -3.41 -1.54
CA CYS A 87 4.22 -3.15 -0.73
C CYS A 87 3.99 -4.27 0.32
N GLY A 88 3.54 -3.90 1.52
CA GLY A 88 3.19 -4.85 2.59
C GLY A 88 2.11 -5.86 2.19
N THR A 89 1.21 -5.50 1.26
CA THR A 89 0.21 -6.41 0.67
C THR A 89 0.88 -7.65 0.06
N ASN A 90 2.05 -7.52 -0.57
CA ASN A 90 2.77 -8.67 -1.15
C ASN A 90 3.21 -9.65 -0.06
N LEU A 91 3.68 -9.15 1.07
CA LEU A 91 4.10 -9.96 2.20
C LEU A 91 2.88 -10.67 2.84
N ALA A 92 1.76 -9.96 2.99
CA ALA A 92 0.52 -10.52 3.53
C ALA A 92 -0.01 -11.66 2.64
N VAL A 93 -0.04 -11.46 1.32
CA VAL A 93 -0.45 -12.49 0.35
C VAL A 93 0.50 -13.69 0.39
N ALA A 94 1.81 -13.45 0.44
CA ALA A 94 2.81 -14.52 0.55
C ALA A 94 2.63 -15.38 1.80
N GLY A 95 2.47 -14.74 2.97
CA GLY A 95 2.25 -15.42 4.23
C GLY A 95 0.96 -16.24 4.22
N MET A 96 -0.13 -15.67 3.71
CA MET A 96 -1.43 -16.34 3.62
C MET A 96 -1.38 -17.57 2.70
N LEU A 97 -0.86 -17.42 1.47
CA LEU A 97 -0.79 -18.54 0.52
C LEU A 97 0.11 -19.67 1.04
N THR A 98 1.27 -19.30 1.60
CA THR A 98 2.24 -20.27 2.14
C THR A 98 1.68 -21.02 3.34
N GLY A 99 1.00 -20.32 4.25
CA GLY A 99 0.37 -20.91 5.44
C GLY A 99 -0.81 -21.81 5.08
N LEU A 100 -1.70 -21.36 4.19
CA LEU A 100 -2.85 -22.15 3.75
C LEU A 100 -2.43 -23.40 2.98
N SER A 101 -1.42 -23.31 2.12
CA SER A 101 -0.91 -24.49 1.40
C SER A 101 -0.28 -25.50 2.36
N ALA A 102 0.49 -25.04 3.35
CA ALA A 102 1.05 -25.90 4.39
C ALA A 102 -0.06 -26.63 5.17
N MET A 103 -1.07 -25.90 5.62
CA MET A 103 -2.20 -26.47 6.38
C MET A 103 -3.00 -27.47 5.55
N ALA A 104 -3.27 -27.16 4.28
CA ALA A 104 -4.00 -28.04 3.38
C ALA A 104 -3.29 -29.38 3.18
N VAL A 105 -1.96 -29.34 2.93
CA VAL A 105 -1.16 -30.55 2.74
C VAL A 105 -0.98 -31.32 4.04
N ALA A 106 -0.74 -30.64 5.16
CA ALA A 106 -0.59 -31.28 6.47
C ALA A 106 -1.85 -32.05 6.91
N LYS A 107 -3.04 -31.57 6.53
CA LYS A 107 -4.32 -32.24 6.83
C LYS A 107 -4.59 -33.46 5.94
N MET A 108 -3.91 -33.60 4.81
CA MET A 108 -4.10 -34.72 3.89
C MET A 108 -3.50 -35.99 4.51
N ARG A 109 -4.31 -37.02 4.78
CA ARG A 109 -3.86 -38.31 5.34
C ARG A 109 -3.05 -39.11 4.31
N ARG A 110 -1.82 -38.68 4.04
CA ARG A 110 -0.88 -39.36 3.14
C ARG A 110 0.15 -40.17 3.94
N PRO A 111 0.48 -41.40 3.50
CA PRO A 111 1.27 -42.33 4.31
C PRO A 111 2.77 -42.00 4.40
N TYR A 112 3.32 -41.10 3.57
CA TYR A 112 4.75 -40.77 3.57
C TYR A 112 5.06 -39.29 3.28
N SER A 113 6.14 -38.80 3.89
CA SER A 113 6.83 -37.52 3.65
C SER A 113 5.97 -36.23 3.71
N THR A 114 4.97 -36.18 4.60
CA THR A 114 4.13 -34.98 4.83
C THR A 114 4.95 -33.70 4.99
N ALA A 115 6.10 -33.74 5.68
CA ALA A 115 6.99 -32.60 5.80
C ALA A 115 7.56 -32.12 4.45
N ASN A 116 8.07 -33.03 3.61
CA ASN A 116 8.58 -32.68 2.27
C ASN A 116 7.48 -32.12 1.39
N ASN A 117 6.28 -32.70 1.44
CA ASN A 117 5.13 -32.21 0.67
C ASN A 117 4.67 -30.83 1.15
N VAL A 118 4.68 -30.57 2.46
CA VAL A 118 4.40 -29.25 3.02
C VAL A 118 5.44 -28.24 2.55
N ILE A 119 6.74 -28.55 2.66
CA ILE A 119 7.82 -27.67 2.18
C ILE A 119 7.66 -27.37 0.69
N LEU A 120 7.40 -28.39 -0.13
CA LEU A 120 7.21 -28.21 -1.57
C LEU A 120 5.99 -27.33 -1.87
N ALA A 121 4.86 -27.57 -1.20
CA ALA A 121 3.64 -26.79 -1.40
C ALA A 121 3.76 -25.34 -0.92
N SER A 122 4.42 -25.12 0.22
CA SER A 122 4.76 -23.79 0.73
C SER A 122 5.70 -23.04 -0.21
N THR A 123 6.72 -23.71 -0.75
CA THR A 123 7.66 -23.11 -1.71
C THR A 123 6.95 -22.74 -3.00
N ALA A 124 6.12 -23.63 -3.55
CA ALA A 124 5.32 -23.34 -4.74
C ALA A 124 4.36 -22.16 -4.50
N ALA A 125 3.69 -22.12 -3.35
CA ALA A 125 2.82 -21.00 -2.97
C ALA A 125 3.57 -19.67 -2.87
N LEU A 126 4.78 -19.67 -2.30
CA LEU A 126 5.63 -18.49 -2.21
C LEU A 126 6.10 -17.99 -3.60
N VAL A 127 6.41 -18.89 -4.53
CA VAL A 127 6.75 -18.51 -5.91
C VAL A 127 5.55 -17.85 -6.60
N LEU A 128 4.35 -18.45 -6.44
CA LEU A 128 3.11 -17.92 -7.01
C LEU A 128 2.64 -16.63 -6.33
N SER A 129 3.05 -16.35 -5.10
CA SER A 129 2.57 -15.19 -4.36
C SER A 129 3.05 -13.85 -4.93
N ARG A 130 4.17 -13.83 -5.67
CA ARG A 130 4.70 -12.61 -6.29
C ARG A 130 3.72 -11.98 -7.29
N PRO A 131 3.34 -12.66 -8.39
CA PRO A 131 2.36 -12.10 -9.33
C PRO A 131 0.98 -11.90 -8.68
N LEU A 132 0.56 -12.80 -7.79
CA LEU A 132 -0.71 -12.68 -7.09
C LEU A 132 -0.78 -11.46 -6.17
N GLY A 133 0.32 -11.13 -5.48
CA GLY A 133 0.40 -9.93 -4.64
C GLY A 133 0.20 -8.65 -5.43
N LEU A 134 0.80 -8.55 -6.62
CA LEU A 134 0.61 -7.40 -7.52
C LEU A 134 -0.84 -7.28 -8.01
N LEU A 135 -1.49 -8.41 -8.30
CA LEU A 135 -2.91 -8.43 -8.69
C LEU A 135 -3.81 -8.00 -7.52
N VAL A 136 -3.55 -8.49 -6.31
CA VAL A 136 -4.28 -8.07 -5.10
C VAL A 136 -4.10 -6.59 -4.86
N GLN A 137 -2.89 -6.04 -5.05
CA GLN A 137 -2.70 -4.61 -4.98
C GLN A 137 -3.58 -3.87 -5.98
N ARG A 138 -3.50 -4.26 -7.26
CA ARG A 138 -4.19 -3.58 -8.37
C ARG A 138 -5.72 -3.57 -8.23
N TYR A 139 -6.30 -4.67 -7.76
CA TYR A 139 -7.75 -4.85 -7.75
C TYR A 139 -8.40 -4.72 -6.38
N VAL A 140 -7.65 -4.85 -5.29
CA VAL A 140 -8.19 -4.88 -3.92
C VAL A 140 -7.68 -3.72 -3.09
N THR A 141 -6.37 -3.47 -3.06
CA THR A 141 -5.80 -2.52 -2.09
C THR A 141 -5.52 -1.14 -2.66
N THR A 142 -5.61 -0.94 -3.96
CA THR A 142 -5.30 0.32 -4.64
C THR A 142 -6.39 0.71 -5.62
N GLN A 143 -6.53 2.01 -5.87
CA GLN A 143 -7.49 2.57 -6.81
C GLN A 143 -6.94 3.90 -7.33
N THR A 144 -7.12 4.20 -8.62
CA THR A 144 -6.68 5.50 -9.16
C THR A 144 -7.40 6.64 -8.43
N PRO A 145 -6.67 7.67 -7.95
CA PRO A 145 -7.29 8.85 -7.36
C PRO A 145 -8.29 9.54 -8.30
N ASN A 146 -9.52 9.73 -7.83
CA ASN A 146 -10.56 10.48 -8.54
C ASN A 146 -10.19 11.96 -8.70
N SER A 147 -10.96 12.76 -9.44
CA SER A 147 -10.67 14.18 -9.68
C SER A 147 -10.80 15.07 -8.43
N SER A 148 -11.60 14.68 -7.45
CA SER A 148 -11.84 15.47 -6.23
C SER A 148 -10.73 15.34 -5.19
N MET A 149 -9.86 14.33 -5.28
CA MET A 149 -8.71 14.22 -4.39
C MET A 149 -7.75 15.41 -4.52
N GLN A 150 -7.39 16.02 -3.39
CA GLN A 150 -6.41 17.09 -3.29
C GLN A 150 -5.39 16.81 -2.19
N ILE A 151 -4.14 17.18 -2.42
CA ILE A 151 -3.08 17.14 -1.42
C ILE A 151 -3.08 18.47 -0.69
N LEU A 152 -3.33 18.44 0.62
CA LEU A 152 -3.50 19.66 1.42
C LEU A 152 -2.14 20.22 1.89
N LYS A 153 -1.33 19.36 2.51
CA LYS A 153 -0.04 19.74 3.08
C LYS A 153 0.82 18.54 3.42
N VAL A 154 2.12 18.77 3.58
CA VAL A 154 3.07 17.81 4.14
C VAL A 154 3.49 18.31 5.51
N THR A 155 3.40 17.44 6.53
CA THR A 155 3.79 17.76 7.90
C THR A 155 4.95 16.87 8.31
N PRO A 156 6.15 17.41 8.60
CA PRO A 156 7.25 16.62 9.12
C PRO A 156 6.91 16.10 10.51
N ARG A 157 7.32 14.87 10.80
CA ARG A 157 7.10 14.12 12.03
C ARG A 157 8.33 13.29 12.36
N SER A 158 8.41 12.84 13.59
CA SER A 158 9.33 11.77 13.97
C SER A 158 8.50 10.65 14.57
N VAL A 159 8.73 9.43 14.10
CA VAL A 159 8.04 8.23 14.59
C VAL A 159 9.13 7.27 15.08
N LEU A 160 9.13 6.95 16.37
CA LEU A 160 10.13 6.09 17.01
C LEU A 160 11.59 6.54 16.74
N GLY A 161 11.81 7.85 16.64
CA GLY A 161 13.13 8.43 16.36
C GLY A 161 13.54 8.42 14.88
N ALA A 162 12.74 7.83 13.98
CA ALA A 162 12.97 7.86 12.55
C ALA A 162 12.28 9.08 11.88
N PRO A 163 12.89 9.67 10.84
CA PRO A 163 12.27 10.75 10.07
C PRO A 163 11.03 10.23 9.32
N ALA A 164 9.93 10.97 9.46
CA ALA A 164 8.66 10.65 8.83
C ALA A 164 7.94 11.92 8.37
N HIS A 165 7.14 11.84 7.34
CA HIS A 165 6.40 12.98 6.81
C HIS A 165 4.98 12.54 6.51
N PHE A 166 4.01 13.23 7.09
CA PHE A 166 2.60 12.95 6.83
C PHE A 166 2.08 13.84 5.71
N VAL A 167 1.68 13.22 4.61
CA VAL A 167 1.02 13.86 3.48
C VAL A 167 -0.49 13.78 3.72
N SER A 168 -1.11 14.92 4.01
CA SER A 168 -2.56 15.00 4.24
C SER A 168 -3.28 15.19 2.92
N THR A 169 -4.34 14.41 2.70
CA THR A 169 -5.21 14.52 1.54
C THR A 169 -6.64 14.82 1.96
N ASP A 170 -7.40 15.44 1.06
CA ASP A 170 -8.85 15.54 1.15
C ASP A 170 -9.46 14.93 -0.11
N ASN A 171 -10.52 14.15 0.05
CA ASN A 171 -11.20 13.48 -1.05
C ASN A 171 -12.68 13.31 -0.69
N PRO A 172 -13.51 14.34 -0.94
CA PRO A 172 -14.91 14.32 -0.53
C PRO A 172 -15.69 13.19 -1.19
N ASP A 173 -15.40 12.85 -2.45
CA ASP A 173 -16.14 11.80 -3.14
C ASP A 173 -15.80 10.41 -2.60
N ALA A 174 -14.60 10.19 -2.06
CA ALA A 174 -14.20 8.91 -1.48
C ALA A 174 -14.32 8.88 0.06
N ALA A 175 -14.83 9.95 0.68
CA ALA A 175 -14.95 10.10 2.13
C ALA A 175 -16.09 9.25 2.74
N GLY A 176 -17.04 8.79 1.92
CA GLY A 176 -18.10 7.89 2.35
C GLY A 176 -17.60 6.45 2.55
N LEU A 177 -18.34 5.67 3.35
CA LEU A 177 -18.02 4.25 3.59
C LEU A 177 -18.31 3.36 2.38
N PHE A 178 -19.22 3.79 1.50
CA PHE A 178 -19.68 3.05 0.32
C PHE A 178 -19.46 3.79 -0.99
N SER A 179 -18.59 4.80 -0.96
CA SER A 179 -18.22 5.61 -2.11
C SER A 179 -17.20 4.93 -3.00
#